data_AF-A0A8K0M208-F1
#
_entry.id   AF-A0A8K0M208-F1
#
_cell.length_a   1.000
_cell.length_b   1.000
_cell.length_c   1.000
_cell.angle_alpha   90.00
_cell.angle_beta   90.00
_cell.angle_gamma   90.00
#
_symmetry.space_group_name_H-M   'P 1'
#
loop_
_entity.id
_entity.type
_entity.pdbx_description
1 polymer ?
#
loop_
_entity_poly.entity_id
_entity_poly.type
_entity_poly.pdbx_seq_one_letter_code
_entity_poly.pdbx_strand_id
1 'polypeptide(L)'
;MAQQTRRSASASTEPEPLIGFPSSRLCFLPKEIFGIETRVFDHEAAQPDANPDLTVWALMNALKHCSTRVLPILELNKPVRELELRSRYDMRSLKQNPYVLNFSRSQNCDAMIRHLMGDEREAQDCCTRCAQKKGALIGCIVAEGSTICGNCDWNRSGLGCSLASHSESPKPSTKRKAVESDDSEDGRDLFDELEPDEKDAFREVMKIFTRALKRRSKRARQSRSSRKK
;
A
#
# COMPACT_ATOMS: atom_id res chain seq x y z
N MET A 1 4.21 -64.51 13.87
CA MET A 1 3.54 -63.82 12.74
C MET A 1 3.89 -62.34 12.82
N ALA A 2 4.83 -61.86 12.01
CA ALA A 2 5.30 -60.48 12.03
C ALA A 2 4.67 -59.72 10.86
N GLN A 3 3.82 -58.73 11.16
CA GLN A 3 3.22 -57.85 10.17
C GLN A 3 4.23 -56.76 9.78
N GLN A 4 4.78 -56.87 8.56
CA GLN A 4 5.56 -55.80 7.94
C GLN A 4 4.62 -54.70 7.45
N THR A 5 4.59 -53.58 8.16
CA THR A 5 3.95 -52.34 7.71
C THR A 5 4.77 -51.72 6.57
N ARG A 6 4.26 -51.81 5.34
CA ARG A 6 4.79 -51.07 4.18
C ARG A 6 4.50 -49.58 4.38
N ARG A 7 5.55 -48.80 4.71
CA ARG A 7 5.53 -47.34 4.58
C ARG A 7 5.58 -47.02 3.08
N SER A 8 4.45 -46.60 2.53
CA SER A 8 4.39 -45.97 1.22
C SER A 8 5.13 -44.64 1.30
N ALA A 9 6.31 -44.57 0.68
CA ALA A 9 7.02 -43.33 0.44
C ALA A 9 6.22 -42.52 -0.60
N SER A 10 5.49 -41.50 -0.13
CA SER A 10 4.93 -40.47 -1.00
C SER A 10 6.10 -39.74 -1.66
N ALA A 11 6.28 -39.98 -2.96
CA ALA A 11 7.24 -39.24 -3.77
C ALA A 11 6.89 -37.75 -3.68
N SER A 12 7.74 -36.98 -2.99
CA SER A 12 7.68 -35.54 -2.99
C SER A 12 8.11 -35.05 -4.36
N THR A 13 7.15 -34.89 -5.27
CA THR A 13 7.38 -34.17 -6.52
C THR A 13 7.68 -32.73 -6.14
N GLU A 14 8.96 -32.36 -6.22
CA GLU A 14 9.36 -30.97 -6.02
C GLU A 14 8.53 -30.08 -6.95
N PRO A 15 7.99 -28.95 -6.44
CA PRO A 15 7.30 -27.97 -7.26
C PRO A 15 8.12 -27.62 -8.50
N GLU A 16 7.52 -27.68 -9.70
CA GLU A 16 8.14 -27.05 -10.86
C GLU A 16 8.40 -25.56 -10.55
N PRO A 17 9.59 -25.04 -10.91
CA PRO A 17 9.95 -23.67 -10.62
C PRO A 17 9.08 -22.71 -11.44
N LEU A 18 8.47 -21.74 -10.75
CA LEU A 18 7.72 -20.68 -11.41
C LEU A 18 8.71 -19.66 -12.02
N ILE A 19 8.66 -19.49 -13.34
CA ILE A 19 9.58 -18.62 -14.08
C ILE A 19 9.53 -17.20 -13.50
N GLY A 20 10.69 -16.60 -13.23
CA GLY A 20 10.80 -15.24 -12.70
C GLY A 20 10.49 -15.09 -11.21
N PHE A 21 10.17 -16.18 -10.50
CA PHE A 21 9.84 -16.15 -9.07
C PHE A 21 10.91 -16.85 -8.22
N PRO A 22 11.32 -16.26 -7.07
CA PRO A 22 12.34 -16.87 -6.22
C PRO A 22 11.88 -18.23 -5.66
N SER A 23 12.60 -19.31 -5.96
CA SER A 23 12.27 -20.65 -5.47
C SER A 23 12.18 -20.73 -3.95
N SER A 24 13.00 -19.96 -3.24
CA SER A 24 13.00 -19.87 -1.77
C SER A 24 11.71 -19.28 -1.18
N ARG A 25 10.86 -18.67 -2.01
CA ARG A 25 9.59 -18.07 -1.60
C ARG A 25 8.37 -18.87 -2.05
N LEU A 26 8.54 -19.87 -2.93
CA LEU A 26 7.45 -20.70 -3.43
C LEU A 26 6.75 -21.49 -2.33
N CYS A 27 7.44 -21.85 -1.26
CA CYS A 27 6.85 -22.54 -0.11
C CYS A 27 5.82 -21.69 0.65
N PHE A 28 5.86 -20.37 0.51
CA PHE A 28 4.91 -19.43 1.15
C PHE A 28 3.76 -19.04 0.22
N LEU A 29 3.78 -19.46 -1.04
CA LEU A 29 2.71 -19.16 -2.00
C LEU A 29 1.61 -20.21 -1.85
N PRO A 30 0.38 -19.85 -1.44
CA PRO A 30 -0.74 -20.79 -1.43
C PRO A 30 -0.97 -21.35 -2.83
N LYS A 31 -1.33 -22.63 -2.94
CA LYS A 31 -1.61 -23.25 -4.25
C LYS A 31 -2.74 -22.55 -4.99
N GLU A 32 -3.72 -22.07 -4.24
CA GLU A 32 -4.94 -21.45 -4.74
C GLU A 32 -5.35 -20.30 -3.83
N ILE A 33 -5.82 -19.21 -4.43
CA ILE A 33 -6.37 -18.05 -3.72
C ILE A 33 -7.66 -17.67 -4.44
N PHE A 34 -8.79 -17.71 -3.73
CA PHE A 34 -10.12 -17.39 -4.27
C PHE A 34 -10.48 -18.11 -5.58
N GLY A 35 -10.16 -19.40 -5.72
CA GLY A 35 -10.42 -20.14 -6.97
C GLY A 35 -9.32 -20.03 -8.02
N ILE A 36 -8.33 -19.15 -7.84
CA ILE A 36 -7.26 -18.92 -8.81
C ILE A 36 -6.03 -19.74 -8.43
N GLU A 37 -5.60 -20.62 -9.33
CA GLU A 37 -4.35 -21.35 -9.19
C GLU A 37 -3.15 -20.40 -9.38
N THR A 38 -2.35 -20.23 -8.32
CA THR A 38 -1.28 -19.22 -8.29
C THR A 38 -0.09 -19.58 -9.17
N ARG A 39 0.06 -20.85 -9.53
CA ARG A 39 1.19 -21.34 -10.35
C ARG A 39 1.09 -21.01 -11.82
N VAL A 40 -0.13 -20.85 -12.32
CA VAL A 40 -0.40 -20.51 -13.73
C VAL A 40 -0.73 -19.03 -13.90
N PHE A 41 -0.77 -18.28 -12.79
CA PHE A 41 -1.10 -16.86 -12.80
C PHE A 41 0.06 -16.02 -13.35
N ASP A 42 -0.23 -15.19 -14.36
CA ASP A 42 0.74 -14.25 -14.93
C ASP A 42 0.91 -13.03 -14.02
N HIS A 43 1.85 -13.16 -13.11
CA HIS A 43 2.21 -12.13 -12.14
C HIS A 43 3.20 -11.08 -12.70
N GLU A 44 3.70 -11.25 -13.93
CA GLU A 44 4.54 -10.25 -14.62
C GLU A 44 3.71 -9.30 -15.50
N ALA A 45 2.44 -9.62 -15.74
CA ALA A 45 1.48 -8.74 -16.36
C ALA A 45 1.29 -7.42 -15.58
N ALA A 46 0.64 -6.46 -16.24
CA ALA A 46 0.21 -5.22 -15.62
C ALA A 46 -0.74 -5.49 -14.43
N GLN A 47 -0.77 -4.56 -13.47
CA GLN A 47 -1.67 -4.62 -12.32
C GLN A 47 -3.13 -4.82 -12.79
N PRO A 48 -3.82 -5.88 -12.35
CA PRO A 48 -5.25 -6.06 -12.62
C PRO A 48 -6.11 -4.98 -11.97
N ASP A 49 -7.27 -4.68 -12.56
CA ASP A 49 -8.16 -3.61 -12.07
C ASP A 49 -9.08 -4.06 -10.92
N ALA A 50 -9.27 -5.37 -10.73
CA ALA A 50 -10.26 -5.92 -9.81
C ALA A 50 -9.82 -7.25 -9.17
N ASN A 51 -10.51 -7.62 -8.09
CA ASN A 51 -10.36 -8.92 -7.43
C ASN A 51 -11.12 -10.02 -8.19
N PRO A 52 -10.67 -11.29 -8.07
CA PRO A 52 -9.60 -11.76 -7.19
C PRO A 52 -8.17 -11.58 -7.75
N ASP A 53 -8.04 -11.31 -9.06
CA ASP A 53 -6.75 -11.21 -9.77
C ASP A 53 -5.81 -10.17 -9.15
N LEU A 54 -6.33 -9.00 -8.76
CA LEU A 54 -5.55 -7.95 -8.10
C LEU A 54 -4.87 -8.45 -6.81
N THR A 55 -5.60 -9.23 -6.00
CA THR A 55 -5.05 -9.78 -4.75
C THR A 55 -3.95 -10.80 -5.02
N VAL A 56 -4.18 -11.72 -5.97
CA VAL A 56 -3.18 -12.74 -6.36
C VAL A 56 -1.93 -12.07 -6.90
N TRP A 57 -2.10 -11.12 -7.82
CA TRP A 57 -1.01 -10.33 -8.41
C TRP A 57 -0.22 -9.58 -7.34
N ALA A 58 -0.89 -8.91 -6.40
CA ALA A 58 -0.25 -8.15 -5.33
C ALA A 58 0.53 -9.04 -4.35
N LEU A 59 -0.02 -10.21 -3.97
CA LEU A 59 0.68 -11.15 -3.10
C LEU A 59 1.93 -11.70 -3.77
N MET A 60 1.83 -12.15 -5.03
CA MET A 60 2.95 -12.71 -5.77
C MET A 60 4.08 -11.67 -5.93
N ASN A 61 3.74 -10.44 -6.31
CA ASN A 61 4.72 -9.35 -6.42
C ASN A 61 5.34 -8.94 -5.06
N ALA A 62 4.55 -8.97 -3.98
CA ALA A 62 5.07 -8.74 -2.64
C ALA A 62 6.05 -9.86 -2.21
N LEU A 63 5.72 -11.12 -2.45
CA LEU A 63 6.56 -12.26 -2.07
C LEU A 63 7.92 -12.24 -2.79
N LYS A 64 7.98 -11.81 -4.06
CA LYS A 64 9.22 -11.70 -4.84
C LYS A 64 10.29 -10.86 -4.15
N HIS A 65 9.90 -9.75 -3.52
CA HIS A 65 10.82 -8.72 -3.05
C HIS A 65 10.69 -8.38 -1.55
N CYS A 66 9.88 -9.13 -0.82
CA CYS A 66 9.77 -8.97 0.62
C CYS A 66 11.10 -9.30 1.34
N SER A 67 11.33 -8.64 2.46
CA SER A 67 12.46 -8.90 3.31
C SER A 67 12.27 -10.20 4.11
N THR A 68 13.27 -10.58 4.90
CA THR A 68 13.15 -11.69 5.85
C THR A 68 12.29 -11.33 7.06
N ARG A 69 11.99 -10.05 7.29
CA ARG A 69 11.25 -9.58 8.48
C ARG A 69 9.79 -10.01 8.50
N VAL A 70 9.23 -10.35 7.34
CA VAL A 70 7.84 -10.81 7.21
C VAL A 70 7.73 -12.33 7.05
N LEU A 71 8.86 -13.06 7.05
CA LEU A 71 8.84 -14.52 7.02
C LEU A 71 8.04 -15.13 8.19
N PRO A 72 8.20 -14.66 9.44
CA PRO A 72 7.40 -15.22 10.54
C PRO A 72 5.89 -15.07 10.32
N ILE A 73 5.45 -14.01 9.63
CA ILE A 73 4.03 -13.78 9.33
C ILE A 73 3.54 -14.78 8.28
N LEU A 74 4.36 -15.08 7.27
CA LEU A 74 4.04 -16.06 6.23
C LEU A 74 4.01 -17.49 6.80
N GLU A 75 4.86 -17.79 7.77
CA GLU A 75 4.90 -19.08 8.46
C GLU A 75 3.64 -19.36 9.30
N LEU A 76 2.90 -18.32 9.72
CA LEU A 76 1.60 -18.50 10.38
C LEU A 76 0.53 -19.08 9.45
N ASN A 77 0.75 -19.03 8.13
CA ASN A 77 -0.15 -19.56 7.11
C ASN A 77 -1.61 -19.09 7.29
N LYS A 78 -1.79 -17.81 7.64
CA LYS A 78 -3.11 -17.18 7.73
C LYS A 78 -3.76 -17.12 6.35
N PRO A 79 -5.11 -17.18 6.27
CA PRO A 79 -5.81 -17.01 5.00
C PRO A 79 -5.53 -15.62 4.41
N VAL A 80 -5.32 -15.58 3.10
CA VAL A 80 -5.13 -14.33 2.36
C VAL A 80 -6.44 -13.55 2.34
N ARG A 81 -6.40 -12.30 2.80
CA ARG A 81 -7.51 -11.35 2.69
C ARG A 81 -7.59 -10.77 1.27
N GLU A 82 -8.81 -10.50 0.83
CA GLU A 82 -9.07 -9.70 -0.38
C GLU A 82 -8.53 -8.26 -0.24
N LEU A 83 -7.79 -7.81 -1.25
CA LEU A 83 -7.14 -6.50 -1.29
C LEU A 83 -8.13 -5.42 -1.73
N GLU A 84 -8.21 -4.35 -0.96
CA GLU A 84 -9.00 -3.17 -1.31
C GLU A 84 -8.12 -1.92 -1.41
N LEU A 85 -8.20 -1.23 -2.54
CA LEU A 85 -7.40 -0.04 -2.82
C LEU A 85 -8.26 1.23 -2.82
N ARG A 86 -7.72 2.32 -2.29
CA ARG A 86 -8.34 3.64 -2.36
C ARG A 86 -8.12 4.25 -3.74
N SER A 87 -9.15 4.83 -4.35
CA SER A 87 -8.97 5.62 -5.57
C SER A 87 -8.18 6.91 -5.28
N ARG A 88 -7.31 7.32 -6.20
CA ARG A 88 -6.70 8.66 -6.18
C ARG A 88 -7.50 9.61 -7.05
N TYR A 89 -7.88 10.75 -6.50
CA TYR A 89 -8.46 11.83 -7.30
C TYR A 89 -7.35 12.65 -7.97
N ASP A 90 -7.35 12.70 -9.30
CA ASP A 90 -6.46 13.58 -10.04
C ASP A 90 -7.08 14.97 -10.17
N MET A 91 -6.51 15.93 -9.44
CA MET A 91 -6.95 17.34 -9.42
C MET A 91 -6.97 18.01 -10.80
N ARG A 92 -6.21 17.51 -11.78
CA ARG A 92 -6.16 18.11 -13.13
C ARG A 92 -7.27 17.60 -14.03
N SER A 93 -7.55 16.31 -13.98
CA SER A 93 -8.55 15.66 -14.82
C SER A 93 -9.92 15.53 -14.14
N LEU A 94 -9.99 15.73 -12.82
CA LEU A 94 -11.16 15.49 -11.98
C LEU A 94 -11.67 14.05 -12.09
N LYS A 95 -10.78 13.11 -12.44
CA LYS A 95 -11.09 11.68 -12.53
C LYS A 95 -10.51 10.94 -11.34
N GLN A 96 -11.28 9.98 -10.84
CA GLN A 96 -10.75 8.96 -9.95
C GLN A 96 -9.93 7.99 -10.78
N ASN A 97 -8.66 7.82 -10.41
CA ASN A 97 -7.77 6.82 -10.98
C ASN A 97 -7.53 5.73 -9.94
N PRO A 98 -7.43 4.46 -10.36
CA PRO A 98 -7.05 3.38 -9.46
C PRO A 98 -5.64 3.64 -8.90
N TYR A 99 -5.41 3.21 -7.67
CA TYR A 99 -4.09 3.33 -7.07
C TYR A 99 -3.12 2.35 -7.73
N VAL A 100 -2.01 2.86 -8.25
CA VAL A 100 -0.95 2.02 -8.80
C VAL A 100 -0.02 1.57 -7.67
N LEU A 101 0.08 0.26 -7.46
CA LEU A 101 0.94 -0.35 -6.47
C LEU A 101 2.40 -0.30 -6.93
N ASN A 102 3.33 -0.17 -5.98
CA ASN A 102 4.75 -0.09 -6.26
C ASN A 102 5.53 -1.07 -5.38
N PHE A 103 5.97 -2.17 -5.98
CA PHE A 103 6.75 -3.23 -5.35
C PHE A 103 8.26 -3.13 -5.57
N SER A 104 8.76 -2.04 -6.17
CA SER A 104 10.21 -1.80 -6.30
C SER A 104 10.93 -1.63 -4.96
N ARG A 105 10.19 -1.39 -3.87
CA ARG A 105 10.72 -1.23 -2.51
C ARG A 105 10.32 -2.43 -1.68
N SER A 106 11.29 -3.11 -1.08
CA SER A 106 11.05 -4.23 -0.17
C SER A 106 10.14 -3.86 1.00
N GLN A 107 10.20 -2.62 1.50
CA GLN A 107 9.27 -2.14 2.53
C GLN A 107 7.81 -2.19 2.07
N ASN A 108 7.51 -1.78 0.83
CA ASN A 108 6.14 -1.84 0.32
C ASN A 108 5.68 -3.29 0.18
N CYS A 109 6.60 -4.19 -0.19
CA CYS A 109 6.34 -5.62 -0.23
C CYS A 109 6.00 -6.15 1.17
N ASP A 110 6.82 -5.83 2.18
CA ASP A 110 6.57 -6.19 3.57
C ASP A 110 5.23 -5.64 4.07
N ALA A 111 4.93 -4.37 3.77
CA ALA A 111 3.68 -3.71 4.13
C ALA A 111 2.47 -4.41 3.49
N MET A 112 2.58 -4.85 2.24
CA MET A 112 1.54 -5.61 1.55
C MET A 112 1.33 -6.99 2.19
N ILE A 113 2.41 -7.74 2.51
CA ILE A 113 2.29 -9.02 3.22
C ILE A 113 1.56 -8.83 4.56
N ARG A 114 1.93 -7.81 5.34
CA ARG A 114 1.24 -7.50 6.60
C ARG A 114 -0.23 -7.14 6.39
N HIS A 115 -0.56 -6.49 5.29
CA HIS A 115 -1.92 -6.09 4.98
C HIS A 115 -2.80 -7.26 4.53
N LEU A 116 -2.24 -8.19 3.76
CA LEU A 116 -2.98 -9.35 3.25
C LEU A 116 -3.13 -10.47 4.28
N MET A 117 -2.19 -10.58 5.23
CA MET A 117 -2.13 -11.67 6.21
C MET A 117 -2.40 -11.22 7.66
N GLY A 118 -2.69 -9.94 7.88
CA GLY A 118 -2.96 -9.40 9.20
C GLY A 118 -4.46 -9.38 9.54
N ASP A 119 -4.75 -8.96 10.76
CA ASP A 119 -6.12 -8.85 11.26
C ASP A 119 -6.60 -7.40 11.16
N GLU A 120 -7.85 -7.22 10.74
CA GLU A 120 -8.46 -5.89 10.71
C GLU A 120 -8.82 -5.41 12.10
N ARG A 121 -8.39 -4.19 12.42
CA ARG A 121 -8.82 -3.52 13.65
C ARG A 121 -10.24 -2.97 13.45
N GLU A 122 -11.04 -3.07 14.51
CA GLU A 122 -12.34 -2.41 14.55
C GLU A 122 -12.21 -0.89 14.39
N ALA A 123 -13.30 -0.23 14.00
CA ALA A 123 -13.29 1.21 13.73
C ALA A 123 -12.78 2.05 14.93
N GLN A 124 -13.13 1.65 16.16
CA GLN A 124 -12.69 2.30 17.40
C GLN A 124 -11.18 2.15 17.67
N ASP A 125 -10.57 1.11 17.12
CA ASP A 125 -9.19 0.68 17.37
C ASP A 125 -8.26 0.95 16.18
N CYS A 126 -8.78 1.60 15.15
CA CYS A 126 -8.02 2.00 13.98
C CYS A 126 -6.99 3.08 14.33
N CYS A 127 -5.84 3.04 13.67
CA CYS A 127 -4.90 4.13 13.80
C CYS A 127 -5.48 5.43 13.21
N THR A 128 -5.08 6.59 13.76
CA THR A 128 -5.67 7.89 13.39
C THR A 128 -5.66 8.15 11.88
N ARG A 129 -4.59 7.75 11.18
CA ARG A 129 -4.48 7.91 9.72
C ARG A 129 -5.47 7.02 8.95
N CYS A 130 -5.65 5.78 9.39
CA CYS A 130 -6.61 4.87 8.76
C CYS A 130 -8.05 5.32 9.03
N ALA A 131 -8.35 5.81 10.24
CA ALA A 131 -9.64 6.40 10.58
C ALA A 131 -9.96 7.62 9.70
N GLN A 132 -8.94 8.46 9.43
CA GLN A 132 -9.00 9.57 8.47
C GLN A 132 -8.96 9.13 7.00
N LYS A 133 -9.07 7.82 6.70
CA LYS A 133 -9.07 7.30 5.32
C LYS A 133 -7.82 7.65 4.50
N LYS A 134 -6.68 7.97 5.16
CA LYS A 134 -5.42 8.33 4.50
C LYS A 134 -4.62 7.08 4.11
N GLY A 135 -4.05 7.09 2.91
CA GLY A 135 -3.15 6.04 2.43
C GLY A 135 -3.57 5.43 1.09
N ALA A 136 -2.96 4.30 0.75
CA ALA A 136 -3.23 3.58 -0.49
C ALA A 136 -4.25 2.44 -0.29
N LEU A 137 -4.17 1.82 0.88
CA LEU A 137 -4.90 0.59 1.21
C LEU A 137 -6.13 0.95 2.05
N ILE A 138 -7.21 0.18 1.87
CA ILE A 138 -8.42 0.29 2.69
C ILE A 138 -8.27 -0.64 3.91
N GLY A 139 -8.74 -0.17 5.08
CA GLY A 139 -8.64 -0.90 6.34
C GLY A 139 -7.38 -0.60 7.17
N CYS A 140 -7.48 -0.85 8.47
CA CYS A 140 -6.36 -0.75 9.42
C CYS A 140 -5.89 -2.15 9.82
N ILE A 141 -5.05 -2.76 8.99
CA ILE A 141 -4.65 -4.16 9.14
C ILE A 141 -3.31 -4.27 9.86
N VAL A 142 -3.26 -5.04 10.94
CA VAL A 142 -2.05 -5.26 11.74
C VAL A 142 -1.74 -6.75 11.75
N ALA A 143 -0.53 -7.09 11.30
CA ALA A 143 -0.04 -8.47 11.40
C ALA A 143 0.55 -8.74 12.78
N GLU A 144 0.50 -9.99 13.21
CA GLU A 144 1.07 -10.43 14.48
C GLU A 144 2.55 -10.06 14.60
N GLY A 145 2.94 -9.56 15.77
CA GLY A 145 4.30 -9.05 16.03
C GLY A 145 4.64 -7.72 15.34
N SER A 146 3.72 -7.12 14.58
CA SER A 146 3.92 -5.80 14.00
C SER A 146 3.40 -4.69 14.90
N THR A 147 4.17 -3.61 15.04
CA THR A 147 3.78 -2.42 15.81
C THR A 147 3.14 -1.34 14.94
N ILE A 148 3.01 -1.57 13.64
CA ILE A 148 2.43 -0.62 12.67
C ILE A 148 1.49 -1.36 11.73
N CYS A 149 0.39 -0.71 11.32
CA CYS A 149 -0.50 -1.30 10.32
C CYS A 149 0.12 -1.27 8.91
N GLY A 150 -0.27 -2.21 8.05
CA GLY A 150 0.25 -2.34 6.68
C GLY A 150 0.04 -1.07 5.84
N ASN A 151 -1.10 -0.40 5.97
CA ASN A 151 -1.37 0.86 5.24
C ASN A 151 -0.43 2.01 5.66
N CYS A 152 -0.08 2.10 6.94
CA CYS A 152 0.88 3.13 7.39
C CYS A 152 2.32 2.75 7.09
N ASP A 153 2.67 1.46 7.06
CA ASP A 153 4.03 1.07 6.64
C ASP A 153 4.26 1.32 5.15
N TRP A 154 3.21 1.27 4.34
CA TRP A 154 3.25 1.56 2.91
C TRP A 154 3.82 2.97 2.63
N ASN A 155 4.82 3.03 1.73
CA ASN A 155 5.56 4.25 1.37
C ASN A 155 6.13 5.02 2.58
N ARG A 156 6.47 4.33 3.68
CA ARG A 156 7.09 4.94 4.87
C ARG A 156 6.24 6.02 5.53
N SER A 157 4.92 5.89 5.46
CA SER A 157 3.98 6.72 6.23
C SER A 157 4.00 6.42 7.74
N GLY A 158 4.81 5.44 8.18
CA GLY A 158 4.78 4.82 9.50
C GLY A 158 5.06 5.75 10.68
N LEU A 159 5.74 6.88 10.47
CA LEU A 159 5.98 7.89 11.51
C LEU A 159 4.67 8.52 12.04
N GLY A 160 3.57 8.42 11.30
CA GLY A 160 2.24 8.89 11.72
C GLY A 160 1.28 7.79 12.15
N CYS A 161 1.73 6.54 12.31
CA CYS A 161 0.86 5.48 12.80
C CYS A 161 0.74 5.57 14.32
N SER A 162 -0.46 5.87 14.84
CA SER A 162 -0.70 5.94 16.29
C SER A 162 -0.52 4.59 17.02
N LEU A 163 -0.40 3.48 16.28
CA LEU A 163 -0.09 2.16 16.85
C LEU A 163 1.39 1.99 17.17
N ALA A 164 2.28 2.75 16.50
CA ALA A 164 3.73 2.64 16.67
C ALA A 164 4.21 2.96 18.10
N SER A 165 3.40 3.66 18.87
CA SER A 165 3.72 4.17 20.22
C SER A 165 3.37 3.22 21.37
N HIS A 166 2.72 2.08 21.12
CA HIS A 166 2.36 1.13 22.18
C HIS A 166 3.40 0.02 22.43
N SER A 167 4.51 -0.01 21.69
CA SER A 167 5.66 -0.86 22.03
C SER A 167 6.60 -0.12 22.98
N GLU A 168 6.63 -0.51 24.24
CA GLU A 168 7.63 -0.06 25.23
C GLU A 168 9.05 -0.31 24.70
N SER A 169 9.82 0.73 24.36
CA SER A 169 11.30 0.81 24.37
C SER A 169 11.84 2.13 23.79
N PRO A 170 13.05 2.59 24.18
CA PRO A 170 13.27 3.91 24.72
C PRO A 170 13.52 5.00 23.67
N LYS A 171 12.98 6.20 23.95
CA LYS A 171 13.24 7.44 23.21
C LYS A 171 14.74 7.74 23.15
N PRO A 172 15.38 7.84 21.97
CA PRO A 172 16.59 8.63 21.86
C PRO A 172 16.18 10.09 21.88
N SER A 173 16.32 10.73 23.04
CA SER A 173 16.24 12.18 23.15
C SER A 173 17.32 12.80 22.26
N THR A 174 16.90 13.35 21.12
CA THR A 174 17.73 14.31 20.39
C THR A 174 17.01 15.64 20.43
N LYS A 175 17.50 16.50 21.33
CA LYS A 175 17.32 17.95 21.26
C LYS A 175 17.62 18.40 19.83
N ARG A 176 16.59 18.73 19.07
CA ARG A 176 16.72 19.64 17.93
C ARG A 176 15.86 20.86 18.23
N LYS A 177 16.53 22.01 18.18
CA LYS A 177 15.96 23.35 18.35
C LYS A 177 14.68 23.48 17.54
N ALA A 178 13.65 24.01 18.18
CA ALA A 178 12.47 24.54 17.53
C ALA A 178 12.89 25.54 16.45
N VAL A 179 12.55 25.21 15.21
CA VAL A 179 12.29 26.19 14.17
C VAL A 179 10.83 25.96 13.84
N GLU A 180 9.98 26.85 14.36
CA GLU A 180 8.59 26.95 13.95
C GLU A 180 8.58 27.20 12.44
N SER A 181 8.16 26.18 11.69
CA SER A 181 7.63 26.33 10.34
C SER A 181 6.26 25.68 10.39
N ASP A 182 5.27 26.54 10.59
CA ASP A 182 3.87 26.30 10.31
C ASP A 182 3.73 26.08 8.79
N ASP A 183 3.94 24.84 8.35
CA ASP A 183 3.51 24.36 7.04
C ASP A 183 2.31 23.42 7.26
N SER A 184 1.17 24.07 7.41
CA SER A 184 -0.16 23.48 7.35
C SER A 184 -0.42 22.87 5.96
N GLU A 185 0.10 21.66 5.68
CA GLU A 185 -0.29 20.83 4.52
C GLU A 185 -1.46 19.88 4.88
N ASP A 186 -2.53 20.43 5.45
CA ASP A 186 -3.82 19.73 5.63
C ASP A 186 -4.88 20.30 4.66
N GLY A 187 -4.56 20.25 3.36
CA GLY A 187 -5.37 20.85 2.31
C GLY A 187 -6.14 19.85 1.44
N ARG A 188 -6.45 18.64 1.94
CA ARG A 188 -6.99 17.58 1.06
C ARG A 188 -8.25 16.84 1.47
N ASP A 189 -8.83 17.09 2.65
CA ASP A 189 -10.09 16.43 3.03
C ASP A 189 -11.30 17.37 3.11
N LEU A 190 -11.10 18.71 3.05
CA LEU A 190 -12.24 19.65 3.15
C LEU A 190 -13.17 19.60 1.93
N PHE A 191 -12.68 19.16 0.77
CA PHE A 191 -13.49 19.17 -0.45
C PHE A 191 -14.55 18.06 -0.46
N ASP A 192 -14.31 16.92 0.19
CA ASP A 192 -15.28 15.82 0.22
C ASP A 192 -16.44 16.07 1.20
N GLU A 193 -16.21 16.89 2.23
CA GLU A 193 -17.22 17.33 3.21
C GLU A 193 -18.13 18.45 2.72
N LEU A 194 -17.82 19.10 1.59
CA LEU A 194 -18.66 20.15 1.02
C LEU A 194 -19.96 19.57 0.44
N GLU A 195 -21.06 20.29 0.61
CA GLU A 195 -22.31 19.97 -0.07
C GLU A 195 -22.15 20.12 -1.60
N PRO A 196 -22.97 19.43 -2.42
CA PRO A 196 -22.81 19.40 -3.88
C PRO A 196 -22.76 20.79 -4.54
N ASP A 197 -23.52 21.75 -4.02
CA ASP A 197 -23.58 23.14 -4.46
C ASP A 197 -22.32 23.94 -4.06
N GLU A 198 -21.78 23.70 -2.86
CA GLU A 198 -20.53 24.29 -2.40
C GLU A 198 -19.31 23.76 -3.19
N LYS A 199 -19.35 22.47 -3.56
CA LYS A 199 -18.35 21.85 -4.44
C LYS A 199 -18.29 22.55 -5.80
N ASP A 200 -19.43 22.94 -6.36
CA ASP A 200 -19.48 23.65 -7.64
C ASP A 200 -18.96 25.09 -7.54
N ALA A 201 -19.28 25.80 -6.46
CA ALA A 201 -18.72 27.12 -6.19
C ALA A 201 -17.19 27.07 -6.01
N PHE A 202 -16.68 26.10 -5.24
CA PHE A 202 -15.26 25.90 -5.04
C PHE A 202 -14.54 25.55 -6.36
N ARG A 203 -15.15 24.73 -7.23
CA ARG A 203 -14.63 24.42 -8.57
C ARG A 203 -14.47 25.69 -9.42
N GLU A 204 -15.41 26.62 -9.40
CA GLU A 204 -15.29 27.88 -10.15
C GLU A 204 -14.16 28.78 -9.64
N VAL A 205 -14.02 28.91 -8.32
CA VAL A 205 -12.90 29.65 -7.72
C VAL A 205 -11.55 29.06 -8.12
N MET A 206 -11.42 27.73 -8.09
CA MET A 206 -10.18 27.05 -8.48
C MET A 206 -9.85 27.19 -9.97
N LYS A 207 -10.86 27.25 -10.85
CA LYS A 207 -10.65 27.57 -12.28
C LYS A 207 -10.07 28.96 -12.47
N ILE A 208 -10.54 29.96 -11.71
CA ILE A 208 -10.03 31.33 -11.75
C ILE A 208 -8.57 31.38 -11.31
N PHE A 209 -8.23 30.76 -10.17
CA PHE A 209 -6.85 30.69 -9.68
C PHE A 209 -5.91 30.02 -10.68
N THR A 210 -6.33 28.89 -11.26
CA THR A 210 -5.52 28.17 -12.24
C THR A 210 -5.27 29.00 -13.50
N ARG A 211 -6.28 29.75 -13.97
CA ARG A 211 -6.13 30.70 -15.10
C ARG A 211 -5.16 31.83 -14.74
N ALA A 212 -5.22 32.36 -13.52
CA ALA A 212 -4.32 33.41 -13.04
C ALA A 212 -2.85 32.93 -12.98
N LEU A 213 -2.61 31.73 -12.45
CA LEU A 213 -1.27 31.12 -12.40
C LEU A 213 -0.68 30.86 -13.79
N LYS A 214 -1.49 30.36 -14.73
CA LYS A 214 -1.07 30.19 -16.14
C LYS A 214 -0.68 31.51 -16.79
N ARG A 215 -1.43 32.60 -16.54
CA ARG A 215 -1.09 33.94 -17.05
C ARG A 215 0.23 34.46 -16.48
N ARG A 216 0.49 34.24 -15.18
CA ARG A 216 1.74 34.64 -14.52
C ARG A 216 2.96 33.88 -15.07
N SER A 217 2.82 32.56 -15.30
CA SER A 217 3.88 31.74 -15.92
C SER A 217 4.20 32.17 -17.36
N LYS A 218 3.18 32.50 -18.16
CA LYS A 218 3.36 33.00 -19.54
C LYS A 218 4.10 34.33 -19.58
N ARG A 219 3.78 35.26 -18.67
CA ARG A 219 4.50 36.55 -18.52
C ARG A 219 5.96 36.37 -18.10
N ALA A 220 6.24 35.44 -17.18
CA ALA A 220 7.61 35.16 -16.73
C ALA A 220 8.49 34.53 -17.83
N ARG A 221 7.91 33.76 -18.75
CA ARG A 221 8.64 33.23 -19.93
C ARG A 221 8.93 34.32 -20.97
N GLN A 222 8.00 35.25 -21.17
CA GLN A 222 8.19 36.37 -22.10
C GLN A 222 9.26 37.35 -21.61
N SER A 223 9.31 37.65 -20.31
CA SER A 223 10.34 38.54 -19.74
C SER A 223 11.75 37.97 -19.74
N ARG A 224 11.91 36.63 -19.73
CA ARG A 224 13.21 35.96 -19.89
C ARG A 224 13.68 35.94 -21.34
N SER A 225 12.76 35.95 -22.30
CA SER A 225 13.08 35.98 -23.74
C SER A 225 13.55 37.36 -24.22
N SER A 226 13.11 38.45 -23.58
CA SER A 226 13.48 39.83 -23.92
C SER A 226 14.81 40.28 -23.31
N ARG A 227 15.42 39.49 -22.41
CA ARG A 227 16.73 39.76 -21.79
C ARG A 227 17.93 39.09 -22.49
N LYS A 228 17.65 38.31 -23.55
CA LYS A 228 18.66 37.57 -24.33
C LYS A 228 18.90 38.15 -25.73
N LYS A 229 18.36 39.33 -26.02
CA LYS A 229 18.71 40.16 -27.18
C LYS A 229 19.38 41.42 -26.64
#